data_AF-I0Z3D3-F1
#
_entry.id   AF-I0Z3D3-F1
#
_cell.length_a   1.000
_cell.length_b   1.000
_cell.length_c   1.000
_cell.angle_alpha   90.00
_cell.angle_beta   90.00
_cell.angle_gamma   90.00
#
_symmetry.space_group_name_H-M   'P 1'
#
loop_
_entity.id
_entity.type
_entity.pdbx_description
1 polymer ?
#
loop_
_entity_poly.entity_id
_entity_poly.type
_entity_poly.pdbx_seq_one_letter_code
_entity_poly.pdbx_strand_id
1 'polypeptide(L)'
;MRLIDWPFYAASRTCQLTGKKANNGYVVTFSHKRNKKLQGANLQYKRLFWPEEKRWVRMRISTKAMKTVEKRGLQVMAKEAGIDLYSLPYVDARPERQEWLAQQPRHPPMVSARLRTVSHRRGNSVLLCTSEGDTALSVLPPTARHSRNTLERSLDCS
;
A
#
# COMPACT_ATOMS: atom_id res chain seq x y z
N MET A 1 22.95 20.07 12.89
CA MET A 1 21.83 19.27 12.32
C MET A 1 22.15 18.90 10.87
N ARG A 2 22.54 17.65 10.59
CA ARG A 2 22.54 17.11 9.22
C ARG A 2 21.19 16.43 9.01
N LEU A 3 20.29 17.12 8.33
CA LEU A 3 19.01 16.59 7.86
C LEU A 3 19.27 15.86 6.53
N ILE A 4 18.78 14.63 6.46
CA ILE A 4 18.73 13.74 5.28
C ILE A 4 20.02 12.92 5.03
N ASP A 5 20.47 12.14 6.02
CA ASP A 5 21.07 10.84 5.72
C ASP A 5 19.92 9.86 5.48
N TRP A 6 19.43 9.79 4.23
CA TRP A 6 18.54 8.70 3.79
C TRP A 6 19.26 7.38 4.07
N PRO A 7 18.64 6.37 4.72
CA PRO A 7 19.35 5.14 5.00
C PRO A 7 19.74 4.51 3.66
N PHE A 8 21.04 4.46 3.41
CA PHE A 8 21.75 3.90 2.24
C PHE A 8 21.40 2.40 1.98
N TYR A 9 20.39 1.88 2.67
CA TYR A 9 19.99 0.50 2.80
C TYR A 9 19.11 -0.03 1.66
N ALA A 10 18.52 0.87 0.86
CA ALA A 10 17.52 0.46 -0.12
C ALA A 10 18.12 -0.25 -1.36
N ALA A 11 19.36 0.07 -1.75
CA ALA A 11 19.95 -0.40 -3.00
C ALA A 11 20.96 -1.55 -2.87
N SER A 12 21.63 -1.72 -1.72
CA SER A 12 22.67 -2.75 -1.55
C SER A 12 22.10 -4.12 -1.17
N ARG A 13 22.78 -5.21 -1.56
CA ARG A 13 22.48 -6.58 -1.10
C ARG A 13 22.91 -6.76 0.37
N THR A 14 22.17 -6.13 1.28
CA THR A 14 22.43 -6.15 2.73
C THR A 14 21.15 -6.44 3.52
N CYS A 15 21.27 -7.04 4.71
CA CYS A 15 20.15 -7.43 5.57
C CYS A 15 19.70 -6.31 6.52
N GLN A 16 18.54 -5.68 6.30
CA GLN A 16 18.06 -4.48 7.02
C GLN A 16 18.37 -4.48 8.51
N LEU A 17 17.95 -5.53 9.24
CA LEU A 17 18.18 -5.62 10.69
C LEU A 17 19.66 -5.79 11.09
N THR A 18 20.38 -6.76 10.52
CA THR A 18 21.71 -7.16 11.03
C THR A 18 22.89 -6.55 10.26
N GLY A 19 22.68 -5.86 9.14
CA GLY A 19 23.82 -5.32 8.39
C GLY A 19 24.63 -6.36 7.58
N LYS A 20 24.20 -7.63 7.53
CA LYS A 20 24.98 -8.69 6.86
C LYS A 20 25.17 -8.40 5.37
N LYS A 21 26.44 -8.35 4.95
CA LYS A 21 26.90 -8.12 3.57
C LYS A 21 27.43 -9.40 2.95
N ALA A 22 27.72 -9.35 1.65
CA ALA A 22 28.45 -10.41 0.97
C ALA A 22 29.87 -10.54 1.55
N ASN A 23 30.36 -11.78 1.60
CA ASN A 23 31.73 -12.09 1.99
C ASN A 23 32.61 -12.28 0.74
N ASN A 24 33.87 -11.87 0.80
CA ASN A 24 34.85 -12.18 -0.24
C ASN A 24 35.37 -13.60 0.00
N GLY A 25 35.30 -14.45 -1.01
CA GLY A 25 35.77 -15.83 -0.94
C GLY A 25 36.46 -16.29 -2.21
N TYR A 26 36.86 -17.55 -2.23
CA TYR A 26 37.48 -18.18 -3.39
C TYR A 26 36.72 -19.44 -3.79
N VAL A 27 36.70 -19.75 -5.09
CA VAL A 27 36.48 -21.11 -5.58
C VAL A 27 37.86 -21.69 -5.81
N VAL A 28 38.17 -22.78 -5.11
CA VAL A 28 39.42 -23.52 -5.28
C VAL A 28 39.13 -24.71 -6.19
N THR A 29 39.86 -24.83 -7.29
CA THR A 29 39.75 -26.00 -8.17
C THR A 29 40.60 -27.16 -7.64
N PHE A 30 40.42 -28.37 -8.20
CA PHE A 30 41.23 -29.54 -7.84
C PHE A 30 42.75 -29.28 -7.96
N SER A 31 43.17 -28.52 -8.97
CA SER A 31 44.58 -28.09 -9.14
C SER A 31 44.99 -26.92 -8.23
N HIS A 32 44.24 -26.61 -7.17
CA HIS A 32 44.49 -25.51 -6.23
C HIS A 32 44.50 -24.09 -6.82
N LYS A 33 43.96 -23.89 -8.04
CA LYS A 33 43.80 -22.54 -8.61
C LYS A 33 42.69 -21.80 -7.86
N ARG A 34 42.98 -20.59 -7.36
CA ARG A 34 42.07 -19.79 -6.53
C ARG A 34 41.41 -18.68 -7.35
N ASN A 35 40.13 -18.86 -7.68
CA ASN A 35 39.33 -17.86 -8.39
C ASN A 35 38.53 -17.03 -7.38
N LYS A 36 38.65 -15.68 -7.43
CA LYS A 36 37.90 -14.78 -6.54
C LYS A 36 36.40 -14.90 -6.83
N LYS A 37 35.58 -15.02 -5.78
CA LYS A 37 34.11 -14.96 -5.85
C LYS A 37 33.51 -14.20 -4.67
N LEU A 38 32.35 -13.59 -4.89
CA LEU A 38 31.56 -13.00 -3.81
C LEU A 38 30.52 -14.02 -3.31
N GLN A 39 30.54 -14.33 -2.02
CA GLN A 39 29.54 -15.14 -1.34
C GLN A 39 28.42 -14.22 -0.84
N GLY A 40 27.30 -14.18 -1.56
CA GLY A 40 26.14 -13.37 -1.20
C GLY A 40 25.49 -13.82 0.12
N ALA A 41 24.95 -12.85 0.88
CA ALA A 41 24.09 -13.17 2.01
C ALA A 41 22.77 -13.78 1.52
N ASN A 42 22.25 -14.80 2.22
CA ASN A 42 20.94 -15.38 1.94
C ASN A 42 19.84 -14.42 2.41
N LEU A 43 19.48 -13.48 1.54
CA LEU A 43 18.50 -12.41 1.75
C LEU A 43 17.16 -12.79 1.13
N GLN A 44 16.09 -12.60 1.88
CA GLN A 44 14.72 -12.92 1.47
C GLN A 44 13.80 -11.74 1.76
N TYR A 45 12.82 -11.52 0.89
CA TYR A 45 11.72 -10.60 1.16
C TYR A 45 10.67 -11.32 2.00
N LYS A 46 10.47 -10.86 3.22
CA LYS A 46 9.49 -11.46 4.14
C LYS A 46 8.71 -10.37 4.87
N ARG A 47 7.52 -10.77 5.31
CA ARG A 47 6.64 -9.96 6.14
C ARG A 47 6.83 -10.43 7.58
N LEU A 48 7.24 -9.52 8.45
CA LEU A 48 7.37 -9.79 9.89
C LEU A 48 6.18 -9.19 10.63
N PHE A 49 5.64 -9.92 11.58
CA PHE A 49 4.57 -9.42 12.42
C PHE A 49 5.12 -8.51 13.52
N TRP A 50 4.52 -7.34 13.69
CA TRP A 50 4.79 -6.44 14.81
C TRP A 50 3.61 -6.48 15.78
N PRO A 51 3.78 -7.03 17.00
CA PRO A 51 2.69 -7.17 17.96
C PRO A 51 2.11 -5.83 18.44
N GLU A 52 2.94 -4.83 18.76
CA GLU A 52 2.47 -3.55 19.35
C GLU A 52 1.46 -2.82 18.46
N GLU A 53 1.80 -2.65 17.19
CA GLU A 53 0.97 -1.90 16.24
C GLU A 53 -0.05 -2.81 15.52
N LYS A 54 0.03 -4.14 15.73
CA LYS A 54 -0.75 -5.18 15.04
C LYS A 54 -0.68 -5.03 13.52
N ARG A 55 0.53 -5.05 12.97
CA ARG A 55 0.76 -4.93 11.51
C ARG A 55 1.89 -5.83 11.02
N TRP A 56 1.86 -6.12 9.73
CA TRP A 56 2.91 -6.85 9.04
C TRP A 56 3.84 -5.89 8.32
N VAL A 57 5.12 -5.87 8.67
CA VAL A 57 6.14 -5.04 8.02
C VAL A 57 6.88 -5.85 6.96
N ARG A 58 6.93 -5.35 5.72
CA ARG A 58 7.64 -6.01 4.61
C ARG A 58 9.06 -5.46 4.47
N MET A 59 10.05 -6.33 4.63
CA MET A 59 11.46 -5.95 4.54
C MET A 59 12.34 -7.07 3.96
N ARG A 60 13.55 -6.70 3.53
CA ARG A 60 14.57 -7.64 3.03
C ARG A 60 15.49 -8.06 4.18
N ILE A 61 15.42 -9.33 4.57
CA ILE A 61 16.05 -9.85 5.79
C ILE A 61 16.86 -11.11 5.47
N SER A 62 17.91 -11.37 6.24
CA SER A 62 18.66 -12.63 6.17
C SER A 62 17.97 -13.76 6.94
N THR A 63 18.15 -15.01 6.51
CA THR A 63 17.56 -16.17 7.22
C THR A 63 18.00 -16.30 8.68
N LYS A 64 19.23 -15.86 9.01
CA LYS A 64 19.70 -15.81 10.39
C LYS A 64 18.97 -14.76 11.21
N ALA A 65 18.73 -13.58 10.63
CA ALA A 65 17.99 -12.51 11.29
C ALA A 65 16.54 -12.90 11.55
N MET A 66 15.89 -13.68 10.65
CA MET A 66 14.56 -14.22 10.91
C MET A 66 14.51 -15.04 12.20
N LYS A 67 15.45 -15.98 12.38
CA LYS A 67 15.57 -16.78 13.61
C LYS A 67 15.84 -15.93 14.85
N THR A 68 16.54 -14.81 14.70
CA THR A 68 16.81 -13.89 15.82
C THR A 68 15.58 -13.06 16.18
N VAL A 69 14.81 -12.61 15.18
CA VAL A 69 13.55 -11.90 15.40
C VAL A 69 12.57 -12.77 16.18
N GLU A 70 12.48 -14.06 15.84
CA GLU A 70 11.63 -15.01 16.58
C GLU A 70 12.03 -15.13 18.06
N LYS A 71 13.32 -14.96 18.39
CA LYS A 71 13.83 -15.10 19.76
C LYS A 71 13.82 -13.80 20.58
N ARG A 72 14.19 -12.68 19.96
CA ARG A 72 14.37 -11.38 20.65
C ARG A 72 13.21 -10.40 20.42
N GLY A 73 12.38 -10.66 19.40
CA GLY A 73 11.36 -9.74 18.93
C GLY A 73 11.89 -8.74 17.90
N LEU A 74 10.95 -8.17 17.14
CA LEU A 74 11.25 -7.23 16.05
C LEU A 74 11.68 -5.85 16.56
N GLN A 75 11.02 -5.34 17.61
CA GLN A 75 11.24 -3.99 18.11
C GLN A 75 12.64 -3.78 18.70
N VAL A 76 13.13 -4.75 19.47
CA VAL A 76 14.49 -4.74 20.03
C VAL A 76 15.51 -4.69 18.90
N MET A 77 15.39 -5.58 17.92
CA MET A 77 16.27 -5.63 16.75
C MET A 77 16.22 -4.35 15.91
N ALA A 78 15.04 -3.76 15.73
CA ALA A 78 14.89 -2.52 14.98
C ALA A 78 15.57 -1.34 15.69
N LYS A 79 15.44 -1.27 17.03
CA LYS A 79 16.11 -0.26 17.86
C LYS A 79 17.64 -0.40 17.79
N GLU A 80 18.17 -1.62 17.91
CA GLU A 80 19.60 -1.90 17.76
C GLU A 80 20.11 -1.48 16.36
N ALA A 81 19.31 -1.72 15.32
CA ALA A 81 19.65 -1.36 13.95
C ALA A 81 19.44 0.12 13.61
N GLY A 82 18.80 0.90 14.49
CA GLY A 82 18.43 2.31 14.25
C GLY A 82 17.39 2.48 13.13
N ILE A 83 16.50 1.50 12.95
CA ILE A 83 15.49 1.51 11.89
C ILE A 83 14.16 1.96 12.45
N ASP A 84 13.56 2.96 11.80
CA ASP A 84 12.17 3.31 12.04
C ASP A 84 11.22 2.34 11.32
N LEU A 85 10.43 1.60 12.11
CA LEU A 85 9.44 0.66 11.61
C LEU A 85 8.20 1.35 11.02
N TYR A 86 7.93 2.62 11.36
CA TYR A 86 6.78 3.36 10.84
C TYR A 86 6.94 3.73 9.37
N SER A 87 8.16 4.06 8.94
CA SER A 87 8.46 4.39 7.55
C SER A 87 8.39 3.19 6.58
N LEU A 88 8.43 1.95 7.07
CA LEU A 88 8.52 0.76 6.21
C LEU A 88 7.16 0.37 5.60
N PRO A 89 7.14 -0.23 4.39
CA PRO A 89 5.91 -0.74 3.81
C PRO A 89 5.29 -1.80 4.72
N TYR A 90 4.03 -1.59 5.10
CA TYR A 90 3.31 -2.49 5.98
C TYR A 90 1.95 -2.87 5.42
N VAL A 91 1.35 -3.89 6.01
CA VAL A 91 -0.04 -4.28 5.80
C VAL A 91 -0.68 -4.40 7.17
N ASP A 92 -1.79 -3.70 7.35
CA ASP A 92 -2.54 -3.70 8.60
C ASP A 92 -3.08 -5.08 8.96
N ALA A 93 -2.99 -5.44 10.25
CA ALA A 93 -3.60 -6.66 10.79
C ALA A 93 -4.56 -6.36 11.96
N ARG A 94 -4.95 -5.09 12.14
CA ARG A 94 -5.94 -4.69 13.15
C ARG A 94 -7.34 -5.22 12.73
N PRO A 95 -8.10 -5.83 13.65
CA PRO A 95 -9.42 -6.38 13.34
C PRO A 95 -10.40 -5.28 12.89
N GLU A 96 -10.41 -4.13 13.56
CA GLU A 96 -11.25 -2.96 13.21
C GLU A 96 -11.08 -2.55 11.73
N ARG A 97 -9.86 -2.59 11.20
CA ARG A 97 -9.61 -2.24 9.81
C ARG A 97 -10.09 -3.32 8.85
N GLN A 98 -10.01 -4.59 9.23
CA GLN A 98 -10.53 -5.69 8.43
C GLN A 98 -12.06 -5.65 8.38
N GLU A 99 -12.70 -5.39 9.51
CA GLU A 99 -14.15 -5.19 9.62
C GLU A 99 -14.60 -3.99 8.78
N TRP A 100 -13.89 -2.87 8.87
CA TRP A 100 -14.15 -1.68 8.05
C TRP A 100 -14.04 -1.98 6.54
N LEU A 101 -13.01 -2.73 6.12
CA LEU A 101 -12.84 -3.16 4.74
C LEU A 101 -13.94 -4.15 4.30
N ALA A 102 -14.41 -5.02 5.19
CA ALA A 102 -15.47 -5.98 4.91
C ALA A 102 -16.85 -5.31 4.79
N GLN A 103 -17.13 -4.32 5.64
CA GLN A 103 -18.35 -3.50 5.60
C GLN A 103 -18.43 -2.64 4.33
N GLN A 104 -17.29 -2.31 3.74
CA GLN A 104 -17.20 -1.53 2.51
C GLN A 104 -16.68 -2.40 1.36
N PRO A 105 -17.53 -3.21 0.72
CA PRO A 105 -17.20 -3.86 -0.54
C PRO A 105 -17.17 -2.80 -1.65
N ARG A 106 -16.20 -1.88 -1.60
CA ARG A 106 -15.85 -1.06 -2.76
C ARG A 106 -14.96 -1.92 -3.63
N HIS A 107 -15.51 -2.48 -4.71
CA HIS A 107 -14.69 -2.74 -5.88
C HIS A 107 -14.08 -1.38 -6.25
N PRO A 108 -12.75 -1.18 -6.17
CA PRO A 108 -12.18 0.00 -6.78
C PRO A 108 -12.58 -0.06 -8.26
N PRO A 109 -13.08 1.02 -8.87
CA PRO A 109 -13.12 1.05 -10.31
C PRO A 109 -11.67 0.79 -10.75
N MET A 110 -11.40 -0.38 -11.33
CA MET A 110 -10.15 -0.58 -12.05
C MET A 110 -10.06 0.61 -12.98
N VAL A 111 -8.97 1.37 -12.93
CA VAL A 111 -8.71 2.44 -13.90
C VAL A 111 -9.04 1.81 -15.26
N SER A 112 -10.14 2.24 -15.88
CA SER A 112 -10.58 1.64 -17.14
C SER A 112 -9.38 1.73 -18.05
N ALA A 113 -9.00 0.60 -18.65
CA ALA A 113 -7.83 0.51 -19.50
C ALA A 113 -7.81 1.74 -20.39
N ARG A 114 -6.85 2.65 -20.16
CA ARG A 114 -6.75 3.92 -20.88
C ARG A 114 -6.78 3.55 -22.35
N LEU A 115 -7.89 3.83 -23.03
CA LEU A 115 -8.04 3.60 -24.47
C LEU A 115 -6.78 4.16 -25.11
N ARG A 116 -5.92 3.30 -25.65
CA ARG A 116 -4.77 3.75 -26.45
C ARG A 116 -5.39 4.55 -27.58
N THR A 117 -5.21 5.86 -27.55
CA THR A 117 -5.59 6.71 -28.68
C THR A 117 -4.67 6.29 -29.83
N VAL A 118 -5.17 5.48 -30.75
CA VAL A 118 -4.50 5.23 -32.02
C VAL A 118 -4.55 6.57 -32.75
N SER A 119 -3.44 7.28 -32.79
CA SER A 119 -3.31 8.52 -33.54
C SER A 119 -3.56 8.23 -35.03
N HIS A 120 -4.80 8.41 -35.50
CA HIS A 120 -5.08 8.47 -36.92
C HIS A 120 -4.49 9.78 -37.45
N ARG A 121 -3.37 9.66 -38.16
CA ARG A 121 -2.90 10.74 -39.03
C ARG A 121 -3.98 10.99 -40.08
N ARG A 122 -4.61 12.16 -39.98
CA ARG A 122 -5.36 12.90 -41.01
C ARG A 122 -6.77 12.38 -41.34
N GLY A 123 -7.77 13.13 -40.88
CA GLY A 123 -8.94 13.51 -41.70
C GLY A 123 -10.22 12.70 -41.54
N ASN A 124 -10.95 12.87 -40.44
CA ASN A 124 -12.35 13.35 -40.44
C ASN A 124 -12.90 13.36 -39.02
N SER A 125 -13.32 14.55 -38.56
CA SER A 125 -14.02 14.76 -37.30
C SER A 125 -15.52 14.46 -37.47
N VAL A 126 -16.04 13.51 -36.72
CA VAL A 126 -17.46 13.48 -36.36
C VAL A 126 -17.55 13.37 -34.86
N LEU A 127 -17.85 14.49 -34.20
CA LEU A 127 -18.25 14.54 -32.80
C LEU A 127 -19.76 14.28 -32.76
N LEU A 128 -20.18 13.21 -32.09
CA LEU A 128 -21.53 13.06 -31.56
C LEU A 128 -21.41 12.55 -30.13
N CYS A 129 -21.57 13.47 -29.17
CA CYS A 129 -21.86 13.14 -27.80
C CYS A 129 -23.38 12.99 -27.66
N THR A 130 -23.86 11.80 -27.33
CA THR A 130 -25.13 11.63 -26.63
C THR A 130 -24.83 10.99 -25.28
N SER A 131 -24.70 11.84 -24.25
CA SER A 131 -25.12 11.46 -22.90
C SER A 131 -26.60 11.13 -22.98
N GLU A 132 -27.05 9.97 -22.49
CA GLU A 132 -28.28 9.72 -21.71
C GLU A 132 -28.36 8.20 -21.45
N GLY A 133 -28.53 7.80 -20.19
CA GLY A 133 -28.62 6.38 -19.82
C GLY A 133 -28.62 6.08 -18.33
N ASP A 134 -29.19 6.97 -17.51
CA ASP A 134 -29.76 6.57 -16.23
C ASP A 134 -31.08 5.83 -16.51
N THR A 135 -31.18 4.56 -16.12
CA THR A 135 -32.47 3.93 -15.84
C THR A 135 -32.31 2.78 -14.85
N ALA A 136 -32.46 3.11 -13.57
CA ALA A 136 -33.07 2.21 -12.61
C ALA A 136 -34.18 2.99 -11.90
N LEU A 137 -35.40 2.87 -12.43
CA LEU A 137 -36.63 3.29 -11.76
C LEU A 137 -36.75 2.55 -10.43
N SER A 138 -36.81 3.30 -9.32
CA SER A 138 -37.71 2.97 -8.22
C SER A 138 -38.77 4.05 -8.14
N VAL A 139 -40.01 3.60 -8.20
CA VAL A 139 -41.25 4.36 -8.29
C VAL A 139 -41.52 5.11 -7.00
N LEU A 140 -41.79 6.41 -7.06
CA LEU A 140 -42.62 7.13 -6.07
C LEU A 140 -43.53 8.13 -6.79
N PRO A 141 -44.87 8.01 -6.66
CA PRO A 141 -45.80 9.01 -7.19
C PRO A 141 -45.82 10.30 -6.33
N PRO A 142 -46.20 11.44 -6.92
CA PRO A 142 -46.12 12.74 -6.27
C PRO A 142 -47.45 13.11 -5.60
N THR A 143 -47.56 13.07 -4.27
CA THR A 143 -48.61 13.82 -3.57
C THR A 143 -48.22 14.19 -2.12
N ALA A 144 -48.64 15.41 -1.75
CA ALA A 144 -48.78 15.95 -0.40
C ALA A 144 -47.51 16.27 0.41
N ARG A 145 -46.81 17.36 0.03
CA ARG A 145 -46.05 18.13 1.02
C ARG A 145 -47.01 18.82 1.97
N HIS A 146 -46.86 18.47 3.24
CA HIS A 146 -47.45 19.15 4.39
C HIS A 146 -47.20 20.66 4.38
N SER A 147 -48.20 21.32 4.95
CA SER A 147 -48.37 22.72 5.29
C SER A 147 -47.08 23.51 5.56
N ARG A 148 -46.94 24.64 4.87
CA ARG A 148 -46.27 25.80 5.45
C ARG A 148 -47.31 26.52 6.30
N ASN A 149 -47.00 26.67 7.58
CA ASN A 149 -47.62 27.62 8.50
C ASN A 149 -47.77 28.97 7.78
N THR A 150 -49.01 29.32 7.42
CA THR A 150 -49.39 30.70 7.18
C THR A 150 -50.20 31.10 8.39
N LEU A 151 -49.63 31.99 9.20
CA LEU A 151 -50.25 32.60 10.36
C LEU A 151 -51.61 33.18 9.96
N GLU A 152 -52.64 32.70 10.63
CA GLU A 152 -53.94 33.34 10.70
C GLU A 152 -53.74 34.77 11.21
N ARG A 153 -54.18 35.73 10.40
CA ARG A 153 -54.55 37.06 10.88
C ARG A 153 -55.98 37.29 10.42
N SER A 154 -56.88 36.93 11.33
CA SER A 154 -58.24 37.43 11.39
C SER A 154 -58.26 38.95 11.23
N LEU A 155 -59.24 39.44 10.49
CA LEU A 155 -60.21 40.44 10.95
C LEU A 155 -61.16 40.77 9.78
N ASP A 156 -62.35 40.19 9.88
CA ASP A 156 -63.57 40.78 9.34
C ASP A 156 -63.86 42.10 10.07
N CYS A 157 -64.25 43.13 9.33
CA CYS A 157 -65.20 44.12 9.81
C CYS A 157 -66.03 44.63 8.64
N SER A 158 -67.32 44.76 8.93
CA SER A 158 -68.43 45.23 8.10
C SER A 158 -68.26 46.63 7.53
#